data_AF-A0A7Y4TGR3-F1
#
_entry.id   AF-A0A7Y4TGR3-F1
#
_cell.length_a   1.000
_cell.length_b   1.000
_cell.length_c   1.000
_cell.angle_alpha   90.00
_cell.angle_beta   90.00
_cell.angle_gamma   90.00
#
_symmetry.space_group_name_H-M   'P 1'
#
loop_
_entity.id
_entity.type
_entity.pdbx_description
1 polymer ?
#
loop_
_entity_poly.entity_id
_entity_poly.type
_entity_poly.pdbx_seq_one_letter_code
_entity_poly.pdbx_strand_id
1 'polypeptide(L)'
;MLFRFIALVLIVLGLMLLGADVITLLERGTEPHMRSLAEVWGLFTATGVESFQVWIAGMAPAPVTDGFASMLALPAFAVFGVTGVLLAVLFRERDELTEAY
;
A
#
# COMPACT_ATOMS: atom_id res chain seq x y z
N MET A 1 18.15 -11.72 -1.49
CA MET A 1 16.95 -12.60 -1.37
C MET A 1 15.80 -12.00 -0.53
N LEU A 2 16.01 -11.53 0.71
CA LEU A 2 14.93 -11.00 1.57
C LEU A 2 14.12 -9.85 0.92
N PHE A 3 14.77 -8.84 0.35
CA PHE A 3 14.09 -7.72 -0.30
C PHE A 3 13.24 -8.15 -1.51
N ARG A 4 13.71 -9.15 -2.27
CA ARG A 4 12.95 -9.74 -3.39
C ARG A 4 11.67 -10.42 -2.89
N PHE A 5 11.76 -11.14 -1.76
CA PHE A 5 10.59 -11.76 -1.12
C PHE A 5 9.60 -10.71 -0.61
N ILE A 6 10.06 -9.67 0.09
CA ILE A 6 9.21 -8.57 0.57
C ILE A 6 8.50 -7.87 -0.59
N ALA A 7 9.22 -7.58 -1.67
CA ALA A 7 8.65 -6.97 -2.87
C ALA A 7 7.54 -7.85 -3.46
N LEU A 8 7.76 -9.16 -3.58
CA LEU A 8 6.74 -10.10 -4.06
C LEU A 8 5.51 -10.14 -3.14
N VAL A 9 5.70 -10.17 -1.82
CA VAL A 9 4.58 -10.14 -0.86
C VAL A 9 3.76 -8.87 -1.04
N LEU A 10 4.41 -7.71 -1.16
CA LEU A 10 3.73 -6.43 -1.39
C LEU A 10 2.96 -6.41 -2.71
N ILE A 11 3.55 -6.94 -3.79
CA ILE A 11 2.88 -7.07 -5.09
C ILE A 11 1.65 -7.97 -4.97
N VAL A 12 1.77 -9.14 -4.34
CA VAL A 12 0.66 -10.07 -4.15
C VAL A 12 -0.47 -9.43 -3.33
N LEU A 13 -0.13 -8.72 -2.24
CA LEU A 13 -1.12 -7.98 -1.46
C LEU A 13 -1.81 -6.89 -2.28
N GLY A 14 -1.04 -6.12 -3.07
CA GLY A 14 -1.60 -5.13 -3.99
C GLY A 14 -2.57 -5.73 -5.00
N LEU A 15 -2.22 -6.89 -5.58
CA LEU A 15 -3.07 -7.62 -6.51
C LEU A 15 -4.32 -8.19 -5.85
N MET A 16 -4.22 -8.70 -4.62
CA MET A 16 -5.37 -9.18 -3.85
C MET A 16 -6.37 -8.07 -3.57
N LEU A 17 -5.88 -6.89 -3.17
CA LEU A 17 -6.72 -5.72 -2.93
C LEU A 17 -7.37 -5.22 -4.23
N LEU A 18 -6.60 -5.14 -5.32
CA LEU A 18 -7.15 -4.79 -6.63
C LEU A 18 -8.23 -5.78 -7.08
N GLY A 19 -8.01 -7.07 -6.87
CA GLY A 19 -9.00 -8.11 -7.16
C GLY A 19 -10.29 -7.92 -6.35
N ALA A 20 -10.17 -7.62 -5.06
CA ALA A 20 -11.33 -7.34 -4.19
C ALA A 20 -12.12 -6.10 -4.65
N ASP A 21 -11.42 -5.03 -5.06
CA ASP A 21 -12.04 -3.81 -5.57
C ASP A 21 -12.75 -4.05 -6.92
N VAL A 22 -12.15 -4.86 -7.82
CA VAL A 22 -12.79 -5.26 -9.09
C VAL A 22 -14.03 -6.12 -8.85
N ILE A 23 -13.98 -7.08 -7.91
CA ILE A 23 -15.16 -7.89 -7.56
C ILE A 23 -16.28 -6.98 -7.01
N THR A 24 -15.94 -6.07 -6.11
CA THR A 24 -16.90 -5.11 -5.53
C THR A 24 -17.51 -4.20 -6.60
N LEU A 25 -16.72 -3.79 -7.60
CA LEU A 25 -17.19 -3.03 -8.76
C LEU A 25 -18.22 -3.82 -9.57
N LEU A 26 -17.97 -5.11 -9.80
CA LEU A 26 -18.90 -6.00 -10.52
C LEU A 26 -20.19 -6.24 -9.73
N GLU A 27 -20.10 -6.40 -8.41
CA GLU A 27 -21.27 -6.59 -7.54
C GLU A 27 -22.19 -5.37 -7.50
N ARG A 28 -21.61 -4.17 -7.46
CA ARG A 28 -22.37 -2.92 -7.31
C ARG A 28 -22.83 -2.33 -8.64
N GLY A 29 -22.24 -2.76 -9.76
CA GLY A 29 -22.61 -2.34 -11.12
C GLY A 29 -22.43 -0.84 -11.42
N THR A 30 -21.91 -0.05 -10.47
CA THR A 30 -21.70 1.40 -10.57
C THR A 30 -20.45 1.80 -9.78
N GLU A 31 -19.74 2.80 -10.31
CA GLU A 31 -18.51 3.49 -9.86
C GLU A 31 -17.38 2.66 -9.20
N PRO A 32 -16.11 2.85 -9.63
CA PRO A 32 -14.95 2.20 -8.99
C PRO A 32 -14.85 2.56 -7.51
N HIS A 33 -15.23 1.64 -6.62
CA HIS A 33 -14.94 1.77 -5.20
C HIS A 33 -13.52 1.29 -4.94
N MET A 34 -12.58 2.23 -4.91
CA MET A 34 -11.19 1.96 -4.56
C MET A 34 -11.04 2.09 -3.05
N ARG A 35 -10.76 0.99 -2.36
CA ARG A 35 -10.60 1.04 -0.89
C ARG A 35 -9.33 1.77 -0.53
N SER A 36 -9.46 2.78 0.32
CA SER A 36 -8.35 3.51 0.91
C SER A 36 -7.56 2.65 1.90
N LEU A 37 -6.31 3.03 2.16
CA LEU A 37 -5.47 2.35 3.16
C LEU A 37 -6.11 2.40 4.56
N ALA A 38 -6.78 3.51 4.90
CA ALA A 38 -7.55 3.63 6.13
C ALA A 38 -8.69 2.61 6.22
N GLU A 39 -9.46 2.44 5.14
CA GLU A 39 -10.57 1.47 5.11
C GLU A 39 -10.05 0.04 5.26
N VAL A 40 -8.94 -0.30 4.60
CA VAL A 40 -8.31 -1.63 4.73
C VAL A 40 -7.81 -1.86 6.16
N TRP A 41 -7.16 -0.89 6.78
CA TRP A 41 -6.75 -0.98 8.19
C TRP A 41 -7.97 -1.12 9.11
N GLY A 42 -9.03 -0.37 8.86
CA GLY A 42 -10.30 -0.45 9.60
C GLY A 42 -10.90 -1.86 9.65
N LEU A 43 -10.62 -2.72 8.66
CA LEU A 43 -11.06 -4.12 8.67
C LEU A 43 -10.41 -4.96 9.75
N PHE A 44 -9.17 -4.64 10.12
CA PHE A 44 -8.44 -5.36 11.15
C PHE A 44 -8.71 -4.78 12.54
N THR A 45 -8.94 -3.47 12.63
CA THR A 45 -9.19 -2.81 13.92
C THR A 45 -10.06 -1.57 13.72
N ALA A 46 -11.26 -1.58 14.32
CA ALA A 46 -12.25 -0.51 14.16
C ALA A 46 -11.74 0.88 14.60
N THR A 47 -10.95 0.95 15.66
CA THR A 47 -10.45 2.23 16.24
C THR A 47 -8.98 2.52 15.92
N GLY A 48 -8.31 1.66 15.15
CA GLY A 48 -6.86 1.74 14.94
C GLY A 48 -6.43 3.02 14.22
N VAL A 49 -7.15 3.39 13.16
CA VAL A 49 -6.86 4.58 12.34
C VAL A 49 -7.08 5.87 13.14
N GLU A 50 -8.21 5.97 13.85
CA GLU A 50 -8.53 7.14 14.68
C GLU A 50 -7.50 7.32 15.80
N SER A 51 -7.14 6.23 16.48
CA SER A 51 -6.14 6.24 17.54
C SER A 51 -4.77 6.69 17.03
N PHE A 52 -4.39 6.26 15.82
CA PHE A 52 -3.16 6.69 15.17
C PHE A 52 -3.18 8.19 14.81
N GLN A 53 -4.30 8.70 14.29
CA GLN A 53 -4.45 10.11 13.96
C GLN A 53 -4.37 11.01 15.20
N VAL A 54 -5.01 10.62 16.30
CA VAL A 54 -4.93 11.34 17.58
C VAL A 54 -3.49 11.33 18.12
N TRP A 55 -2.83 10.17 18.06
CA TRP A 55 -1.45 10.03 18.52
C TRP A 55 -0.48 10.92 17.71
N ILE A 56 -0.60 10.94 16.38
CA ILE A 56 0.31 11.72 15.55
C ILE A 56 0.06 13.22 15.65
N ALA A 57 -1.20 13.62 15.85
CA ALA A 57 -1.56 15.02 16.15
C ALA A 57 -0.94 15.52 17.46
N GLY A 58 -0.70 14.65 18.43
CA GLY A 58 0.01 14.98 19.67
C GLY A 58 1.54 15.01 19.54
N MET A 59 2.10 14.40 18.49
CA MET A 59 3.55 14.22 18.34
C MET A 59 4.17 15.17 17.31
N ALA A 60 3.43 15.52 16.25
CA ALA A 60 3.99 16.18 15.07
C ALA A 60 3.22 17.47 14.69
N PRO A 61 3.89 18.44 14.01
CA PRO A 61 3.25 19.64 13.49
C PRO A 61 2.23 19.33 12.38
N ALA A 62 1.25 20.23 12.20
CA ALA A 62 0.13 20.07 11.27
C ALA A 62 0.51 19.61 9.83
N PRO A 63 1.57 20.14 9.18
CA PRO A 63 1.94 19.68 7.83
C PRO A 63 2.30 18.19 7.78
N VAL A 64 2.88 17.65 8.86
CA VAL A 64 3.25 16.24 8.95
C VAL A 64 1.99 15.39 9.13
N THR A 65 1.09 15.81 10.01
CA THR A 65 -0.17 15.09 10.29
C THR A 65 -1.06 15.03 9.05
N ASP A 66 -1.14 16.13 8.31
CA ASP A 66 -1.90 16.22 7.05
C ASP A 66 -1.29 15.31 5.97
N GLY A 67 0.03 15.17 5.95
CA GLY A 67 0.74 14.22 5.09
C GLY A 67 0.35 12.76 5.38
N PHE A 68 0.31 12.36 6.66
CA PHE A 68 -0.15 11.03 7.05
C PHE A 68 -1.63 10.79 6.76
N ALA A 69 -2.48 11.79 7.00
CA ALA A 69 -3.90 11.71 6.64
C ALA A 69 -4.08 11.52 5.12
N SER A 70 -3.31 12.25 4.32
CA SER A 70 -3.30 12.10 2.85
C SER A 70 -2.83 10.71 2.42
N MET A 71 -1.80 10.17 3.08
CA MET A 71 -1.31 8.82 2.79
C MET A 71 -2.34 7.73 3.12
N LEU A 72 -3.08 7.90 4.22
CA LEU A 72 -4.16 7.01 4.63
C LEU A 72 -5.36 7.03 3.66
N ALA A 73 -5.58 8.15 2.97
CA ALA A 73 -6.62 8.30 1.96
C ALA A 73 -6.26 7.68 0.60
N LEU A 74 -4.99 7.31 0.37
CA LEU A 74 -4.57 6.70 -0.90
C LEU A 74 -5.21 5.31 -1.09
N PRO A 75 -5.51 4.90 -2.34
CA PRO A 75 -5.97 3.55 -2.64
C PRO A 75 -4.97 2.51 -2.14
N ALA A 76 -5.43 1.56 -1.33
CA ALA A 76 -4.57 0.59 -0.67
C ALA A 76 -3.80 -0.27 -1.69
N PHE A 77 -4.47 -0.71 -2.77
CA PHE A 77 -3.82 -1.49 -3.83
C PHE A 77 -2.63 -0.74 -4.45
N ALA A 78 -2.74 0.59 -4.60
CA ALA A 78 -1.69 1.42 -5.15
C ALA A 78 -0.52 1.52 -4.16
N VAL A 79 -0.81 1.73 -2.87
CA VAL A 79 0.23 1.79 -1.83
C VAL A 79 1.04 0.48 -1.80
N PHE A 80 0.39 -0.67 -1.73
CA PHE A 80 1.08 -1.97 -1.67
C PHE A 80 1.72 -2.36 -3.01
N GLY A 81 0.95 -2.26 -4.10
CA GLY A 81 1.38 -2.67 -5.44
C GLY A 81 2.51 -1.80 -5.99
N VAL A 82 2.37 -0.47 -5.95
CA VAL A 82 3.41 0.45 -6.46
C VAL A 82 4.68 0.33 -5.63
N THR A 83 4.57 0.31 -4.30
CA THR A 83 5.75 0.13 -3.43
C THR A 83 6.44 -1.20 -3.68
N GLY A 84 5.66 -2.29 -3.85
CA GLY A 84 6.19 -3.60 -4.19
C GLY A 84 6.93 -3.62 -5.53
N VAL A 85 6.36 -3.00 -6.57
CA VAL A 85 7.00 -2.87 -7.89
C VAL A 85 8.27 -2.02 -7.81
N LEU A 86 8.24 -0.89 -7.10
CA LEU A 86 9.41 -0.03 -6.90
C LEU A 86 10.54 -0.78 -6.21
N LEU A 87 10.25 -1.55 -5.16
CA LEU A 87 11.23 -2.41 -4.50
C LEU A 87 11.74 -3.53 -5.42
N ALA A 88 10.85 -4.16 -6.19
CA ALA A 88 11.25 -5.20 -7.15
C ALA A 88 12.20 -4.66 -8.22
N VAL A 89 11.96 -3.45 -8.72
CA VAL A 89 12.81 -2.79 -9.72
C VAL A 89 14.13 -2.32 -9.10
N LEU A 90 14.08 -1.67 -7.94
CA LEU A 90 15.27 -1.15 -7.26
C LEU A 90 16.25 -2.26 -6.86
N PHE A 91 15.73 -3.37 -6.34
CA PHE A 91 16.51 -4.54 -5.92
C PHE A 91 16.58 -5.62 -7.00
N ARG A 92 16.27 -5.29 -8.26
CA ARG A 92 16.50 -6.18 -9.39
C ARG A 92 18.01 -6.30 -9.58
N GLU A 93 18.55 -7.42 -9.10
CA GLU A 93 19.95 -7.82 -9.26
C GLU A 93 20.42 -7.56 -10.71
N ARG A 94 21.49 -6.78 -10.86
CA ARG A 94 22.26 -6.65 -12.10
C ARG A 94 23.24 -7.82 -12.19
N ASP A 95 22.75 -9.04 -12.31
CA ASP A 95 23.61 -10.24 -12.24
C ASP A 95 24.40 -10.54 -13.54
N GLU A 96 24.36 -9.69 -14.58
CA GLU A 96 24.85 -10.09 -15.92
C GLU A 96 26.13 -9.40 -16.43
N LEU A 97 26.98 -8.80 -15.59
CA LEU A 97 28.18 -8.08 -16.10
C LEU A 97 29.53 -8.53 -15.53
N THR A 98 29.59 -9.64 -14.80
CA THR A 98 30.85 -10.14 -14.21
C THR A 98 31.42 -11.39 -14.91
N GLU A 99 30.70 -12.02 -15.84
CA GLU A 99 31.21 -13.22 -16.56
C GLU A 99 31.89 -12.90 -17.91
N ALA A 100 32.17 -11.62 -18.20
CA ALA A 100 32.73 -11.19 -19.49
C ALA A 100 34.18 -10.65 -19.41
N TYR A 101 34.94 -10.97 -18.36
CA TYR A 101 36.38 -10.64 -18.27
C TYR A 101 37.21 -11.80 -17.74
#